data_AF-A0A0Q3S0W8-F1
#
_entry.id   AF-A0A0Q3S0W8-F1
#
_cell.length_a   1.000
_cell.length_b   1.000
_cell.length_c   1.000
_cell.angle_alpha   90.00
_cell.angle_beta   90.00
_cell.angle_gamma   90.00
#
_symmetry.space_group_name_H-M   'P 1'
#
loop_
_entity.id
_entity.type
_entity.pdbx_description
1 polymer ?
#
loop_
_entity_poly.entity_id
_entity_poly.type
_entity_poly.pdbx_seq_one_letter_code
_entity_poly.pdbx_strand_id
1 'polypeptide(L)'
;MKEWIKKSIIITVALLTFGLISPDHLIWEHLLDNKNPEKSFHSNVNNIDYEQVEIDEGLALTDSISTAAREQSYIKFGERIGPVIQNEFDEIIFPRIQEVIDTTVAKVAQDKVINLAITEQPSGEYHEKIFNIYNNETRKDLIRFHVRTDKKPQDGYYFNFHYHLAEDKYSKHYALGEIYWSKNTPPKWLS
;
A
#
# COMPACT_ATOMS: atom_id res chain seq x y z
N MET A 1 12.96 -19.71 -39.67
CA MET A 1 13.03 -20.77 -38.64
C MET A 1 11.77 -21.60 -38.72
N LYS A 2 11.89 -22.92 -38.61
CA LYS A 2 10.77 -23.85 -38.79
C LYS A 2 9.84 -23.70 -37.57
N GLU A 3 8.54 -23.48 -37.78
CA GLU A 3 7.58 -23.00 -36.76
C GLU A 3 7.49 -23.88 -35.49
N TRP A 4 7.78 -25.18 -35.61
CA TRP A 4 7.86 -26.10 -34.47
C TRP A 4 8.92 -25.73 -33.42
N ILE A 5 10.05 -25.13 -33.82
CA ILE A 5 11.12 -24.73 -32.88
C ILE A 5 10.69 -23.52 -32.05
N LYS A 6 10.00 -22.55 -32.66
CA LYS A 6 9.45 -21.38 -31.94
C LYS A 6 8.46 -21.82 -30.87
N LYS A 7 7.57 -22.76 -31.21
CA LYS A 7 6.56 -23.28 -30.27
C LYS A 7 7.19 -24.00 -29.08
N SER A 8 8.26 -24.77 -29.29
CA SER A 8 8.96 -25.49 -28.21
C SER A 8 9.64 -24.54 -27.23
N ILE A 9 10.27 -23.47 -27.73
CA ILE A 9 10.92 -22.46 -26.90
C ILE A 9 9.89 -21.74 -26.02
N ILE A 10 8.75 -21.34 -26.59
CA ILE A 10 7.69 -20.65 -25.85
C ILE A 10 7.16 -21.51 -24.70
N ILE A 11 6.89 -22.81 -24.95
CA ILE A 11 6.39 -23.73 -23.93
C ILE A 11 7.44 -23.94 -22.82
N THR A 12 8.71 -24.08 -23.19
CA THR A 12 9.81 -24.29 -22.23
C THR A 12 10.04 -23.05 -21.36
N VAL A 13 10.04 -21.86 -21.96
CA VAL A 13 10.12 -20.59 -21.22
C VAL A 13 8.92 -20.45 -20.30
N ALA A 14 7.70 -20.70 -20.80
CA ALA A 14 6.50 -20.61 -20.00
C ALA A 14 6.58 -21.52 -18.77
N LEU A 15 7.00 -22.78 -18.91
CA LEU A 15 7.18 -23.72 -17.80
C LEU A 15 8.29 -23.31 -16.83
N LEU A 16 9.41 -22.79 -17.33
CA LEU A 16 10.51 -22.30 -16.48
C LEU A 16 10.10 -21.05 -15.69
N THR A 17 9.27 -20.19 -16.27
CA THR A 17 8.77 -18.96 -15.63
C THR A 17 7.47 -19.16 -14.86
N PHE A 18 6.82 -20.32 -14.99
CA PHE A 18 5.54 -20.62 -14.34
C PHE A 18 5.74 -20.67 -12.83
N GLY A 19 5.28 -19.64 -12.14
CA GLY A 19 5.45 -19.47 -10.70
C GLY A 19 6.63 -18.59 -10.27
N LEU A 20 7.51 -18.18 -11.19
CA LEU A 20 8.55 -17.17 -10.93
C LEU A 20 8.11 -15.76 -11.27
N ILE A 21 7.26 -15.62 -12.30
CA ILE A 21 6.72 -14.34 -12.73
C ILE A 21 5.21 -14.38 -12.49
N SER A 22 4.75 -13.63 -11.49
CA SER A 22 3.32 -13.29 -11.39
C SER A 22 2.97 -12.44 -12.61
N PRO A 23 1.77 -12.59 -13.21
CA PRO A 23 1.37 -11.76 -14.33
C PRO A 23 1.25 -10.31 -13.87
N ASP A 24 2.35 -9.57 -13.99
CA ASP A 24 2.41 -8.15 -13.73
C ASP A 24 1.81 -7.43 -14.94
N HIS A 25 0.63 -6.84 -14.75
CA HIS A 25 -0.15 -6.23 -15.81
C HIS A 25 0.51 -4.95 -16.35
N LEU A 26 1.47 -4.38 -15.60
CA LEU A 26 2.14 -3.12 -15.92
C LEU A 26 3.24 -3.27 -16.99
N ILE A 27 3.97 -4.40 -16.97
CA ILE A 27 5.06 -4.64 -17.93
C ILE A 27 4.50 -4.84 -19.35
N TRP A 28 3.34 -5.50 -19.46
CA TRP A 28 2.68 -5.72 -20.74
C TRP A 28 2.10 -4.44 -21.33
N GLU A 29 1.58 -3.53 -20.51
CA GLU A 29 1.07 -2.23 -20.97
C GLU A 29 2.18 -1.35 -21.54
N HIS A 30 3.36 -1.36 -20.88
CA HIS A 30 4.51 -0.56 -21.31
C HIS A 30 5.26 -1.13 -22.53
N LEU A 31 5.13 -2.44 -22.80
CA LEU A 31 5.71 -3.08 -23.98
C LEU A 31 4.80 -3.00 -25.22
N LEU A 32 3.50 -2.76 -25.03
CA LEU A 32 2.52 -2.62 -26.11
C LEU A 32 2.36 -1.16 -26.56
N ASP A 33 2.74 -0.17 -25.74
CA ASP A 33 2.68 1.23 -26.13
C ASP A 33 3.95 1.66 -26.89
N ASN A 34 3.87 1.55 -28.21
CA ASN A 34 4.94 1.89 -29.12
C ASN A 34 4.76 3.34 -29.61
N LYS A 35 5.08 4.34 -28.77
CA LYS A 35 5.22 5.75 -29.19
C LYS A 35 6.35 6.49 -28.45
N ASN A 36 7.53 6.44 -29.06
CA ASN A 36 8.69 7.35 -29.07
C ASN A 36 9.05 8.21 -27.82
N PRO A 37 10.31 8.17 -27.33
CA PRO A 37 10.80 9.00 -26.25
C PRO A 37 11.55 10.24 -26.77
N GLU A 38 11.19 11.44 -26.30
CA GLU A 38 12.14 12.57 -26.24
C GLU A 38 11.79 13.49 -25.08
N LYS A 39 12.70 13.57 -24.09
CA LYS A 39 13.28 14.84 -23.62
C LYS A 39 14.35 14.57 -22.56
N SER A 40 15.58 14.83 -22.96
CA SER A 40 16.73 15.06 -22.09
C SER A 40 16.53 16.34 -21.28
N PHE A 41 16.74 16.27 -19.96
CA PHE A 41 16.97 17.45 -19.13
C PHE A 41 18.42 17.42 -18.65
N HIS A 42 19.22 18.28 -19.27
CA HIS A 42 20.50 18.73 -18.76
C HIS A 42 20.21 19.90 -17.81
N SER A 43 20.78 19.90 -16.60
CA SER A 43 20.82 21.12 -15.79
C SER A 43 22.14 21.21 -15.06
N ASN A 44 22.66 22.43 -15.13
CA ASN A 44 24.00 22.89 -14.86
C ASN A 44 24.30 22.92 -13.35
N VAL A 45 25.54 22.63 -13.03
CA VAL A 45 26.15 22.80 -11.70
C VAL A 45 26.22 24.29 -11.36
N ASN A 46 25.72 24.68 -10.19
CA ASN A 46 26.18 25.87 -9.48
C ASN A 46 26.32 25.53 -8.00
N ASN A 47 27.53 25.72 -7.50
CA ASN A 47 27.95 25.53 -6.11
C ASN A 47 27.07 26.37 -5.17
N ILE A 48 26.37 25.69 -4.27
CA ILE A 48 25.86 26.25 -3.01
C ILE A 48 26.41 25.30 -1.95
N ASP A 49 27.10 25.84 -0.95
CA ASP A 49 27.54 25.11 0.24
C ASP A 49 26.29 24.54 0.92
N TYR A 50 26.01 23.26 0.66
CA TYR A 50 25.02 22.51 1.42
C TYR A 50 25.73 21.96 2.64
N GLU A 51 25.44 22.59 3.77
CA GLU A 51 25.51 21.95 5.08
C GLU A 51 24.89 20.56 4.94
N GLN A 52 25.70 19.51 5.05
CA GLN A 52 25.22 18.13 4.97
C GLN A 52 24.29 17.90 6.16
N VAL A 53 23.01 18.17 5.97
CA VAL A 53 21.95 17.62 6.79
C VAL A 53 22.03 16.12 6.56
N GLU A 54 22.54 15.37 7.54
CA GLU A 54 22.35 13.93 7.60
C GLU A 54 20.84 13.69 7.61
N ILE A 55 20.28 13.41 6.43
CA ILE A 55 18.90 12.97 6.30
C ILE A 55 18.87 11.62 7.01
N ASP A 56 18.23 11.57 8.18
CA ASP A 56 17.96 10.31 8.85
C ASP A 56 17.19 9.42 7.88
N GLU A 57 17.85 8.38 7.38
CA GLU A 57 17.30 7.42 6.43
C GLU A 57 16.00 6.79 6.98
N GLY A 58 15.85 6.73 8.32
CA GLY A 58 14.62 6.30 8.99
C GLY A 58 13.45 7.26 8.84
N LEU A 59 13.71 8.58 8.88
CA LEU A 59 12.66 9.60 8.66
C LEU A 59 12.18 9.59 7.21
N ALA A 60 13.11 9.54 6.24
CA ALA A 60 12.77 9.49 4.83
C ALA A 60 11.96 8.23 4.44
N LEU A 61 12.31 7.08 5.02
CA LEU A 61 11.56 5.83 4.84
C LEU A 61 10.14 5.93 5.43
N THR A 62 10.00 6.52 6.61
CA THR A 62 8.72 6.66 7.29
C THR A 62 7.77 7.56 6.50
N ASP A 63 8.25 8.70 5.99
CA ASP A 63 7.46 9.59 5.13
C ASP A 63 7.00 8.90 3.84
N SER A 64 7.87 8.09 3.23
CA SER A 64 7.54 7.30 2.04
C SER A 64 6.46 6.25 2.32
N ILE A 65 6.61 5.47 3.40
CA ILE A 65 5.64 4.44 3.81
C ILE A 65 4.28 5.09 4.11
N SER A 66 4.27 6.22 4.79
CA SER A 66 3.03 6.88 5.16
C SER A 66 2.33 7.53 3.98
N THR A 67 3.08 8.10 3.03
CA THR A 67 2.51 8.56 1.76
C THR A 67 1.81 7.41 1.03
N ALA A 68 2.49 6.26 0.90
CA ALA A 68 1.90 5.08 0.29
C ALA A 68 0.70 4.55 1.09
N ALA A 69 0.75 4.55 2.42
CA ALA A 69 -0.37 4.14 3.28
C ALA A 69 -1.63 5.00 3.04
N ARG A 70 -1.45 6.31 2.85
CA ARG A 70 -2.55 7.21 2.49
C ARG A 70 -3.13 6.83 1.14
N GLU A 71 -2.28 6.66 0.14
CA GLU A 71 -2.69 6.30 -1.22
C GLU A 71 -3.45 4.98 -1.25
N GLN A 72 -2.94 3.93 -0.59
CA GLN A 72 -3.60 2.63 -0.50
C GLN A 72 -4.95 2.71 0.22
N SER A 73 -5.11 3.62 1.17
CA SER A 73 -6.40 3.89 1.81
C SER A 73 -7.40 4.52 0.85
N TYR A 74 -6.99 5.49 0.03
CA TYR A 74 -7.88 6.07 -0.97
C TYR A 74 -8.23 5.11 -2.10
N ILE A 75 -7.27 4.29 -2.56
CA ILE A 75 -7.56 3.22 -3.52
C ILE A 75 -8.62 2.30 -2.93
N LYS A 76 -8.45 1.86 -1.67
CA LYS A 76 -9.42 1.02 -0.95
C LYS A 76 -10.83 1.61 -0.94
N PHE A 77 -10.94 2.91 -0.67
CA PHE A 77 -12.25 3.57 -0.58
C PHE A 77 -12.93 3.68 -1.95
N GLY A 78 -12.16 3.81 -3.03
CA GLY A 78 -12.70 3.99 -4.37
C GLY A 78 -13.40 5.35 -4.53
N GLU A 79 -13.97 5.56 -5.71
CA GLU A 79 -14.54 6.84 -6.12
C GLU A 79 -15.87 7.14 -5.40
N ARG A 80 -16.54 6.11 -4.87
CA ARG A 80 -17.86 6.29 -4.23
C ARG A 80 -17.79 6.58 -2.74
N ILE A 81 -16.86 5.94 -2.02
CA ILE A 81 -16.73 6.12 -0.57
C ILE A 81 -15.72 7.23 -0.25
N GLY A 82 -14.60 7.27 -0.98
CA GLY A 82 -13.47 8.18 -0.70
C GLY A 82 -13.89 9.64 -0.53
N PRO A 83 -14.58 10.26 -1.50
CA PRO A 83 -14.98 11.67 -1.42
C PRO A 83 -15.91 12.00 -0.24
N VAL A 84 -16.65 11.02 0.27
CA VAL A 84 -17.61 11.23 1.36
C VAL A 84 -16.92 11.22 2.71
N ILE A 85 -15.94 10.34 2.91
CA ILE A 85 -15.24 10.18 4.19
C ILE A 85 -13.90 10.90 4.27
N GLN A 86 -13.46 11.53 3.17
CA GLN A 86 -12.14 12.14 3.02
C GLN A 86 -11.75 13.03 4.21
N ASN A 87 -12.63 13.97 4.60
CA ASN A 87 -12.29 14.93 5.66
C ASN A 87 -12.09 14.24 7.01
N GLU A 88 -13.04 13.38 7.43
CA GLU A 88 -12.92 12.65 8.70
C GLU A 88 -11.75 11.67 8.68
N PHE A 89 -11.47 11.02 7.54
CA PHE A 89 -10.32 10.14 7.40
C PHE A 89 -9.02 10.93 7.58
N ASP A 90 -8.85 12.04 6.87
CA ASP A 90 -7.63 12.84 6.88
C ASP A 90 -7.38 13.55 8.21
N GLU A 91 -8.44 13.98 8.90
CA GLU A 91 -8.32 14.73 10.15
C GLU A 91 -8.21 13.83 11.38
N ILE A 92 -8.78 12.62 11.33
CA ILE A 92 -8.93 11.78 12.53
C ILE A 92 -8.21 10.43 12.38
N ILE A 93 -8.46 9.70 11.30
CA ILE A 93 -7.99 8.32 11.15
C ILE A 93 -6.53 8.27 10.69
N PHE A 94 -6.21 9.01 9.63
CA PHE A 94 -4.89 8.99 9.02
C PHE A 94 -3.77 9.47 9.96
N PRO A 95 -3.95 10.53 10.79
CA PRO A 95 -2.95 10.90 11.78
C PRO A 95 -2.63 9.78 12.80
N ARG A 96 -3.64 8.97 13.15
CA ARG A 96 -3.43 7.80 14.04
C ARG A 96 -2.73 6.66 13.33
N ILE A 97 -3.01 6.46 12.04
CA ILE A 97 -2.24 5.51 11.21
C ILE A 97 -0.77 5.93 11.19
N GLN A 98 -0.48 7.20 10.92
CA GLN A 98 0.87 7.75 10.92
C GLN A 98 1.57 7.50 12.26
N GLU A 99 0.95 7.86 13.39
CA GLU A 99 1.51 7.63 14.72
C GLU A 99 1.85 6.15 14.96
N VAL A 100 0.97 5.24 14.52
CA VAL A 100 1.22 3.80 14.63
C VAL A 100 2.37 3.35 13.73
N ILE A 101 2.48 3.89 12.51
CA ILE A 101 3.62 3.62 11.61
C ILE A 101 4.91 4.10 12.26
N ASP A 102 4.97 5.36 12.68
CA ASP A 102 6.16 5.99 13.27
C ASP A 102 6.64 5.20 14.49
N THR A 103 5.71 4.85 15.40
CA THR A 103 6.04 4.10 16.62
C THR A 103 6.41 2.64 16.36
N THR A 104 5.90 2.04 15.29
CA THR A 104 6.21 0.64 14.94
C THR A 104 7.53 0.55 14.15
N VAL A 105 7.78 1.47 13.22
CA VAL A 105 9.03 1.57 12.46
C VAL A 105 10.20 1.95 13.37
N ALA A 106 10.01 2.91 14.29
CA ALA A 106 11.08 3.32 15.22
C ALA A 106 11.59 2.17 16.10
N LYS A 107 10.71 1.26 16.55
CA LYS A 107 11.09 0.06 17.32
C LYS A 107 11.90 -0.94 16.51
N VAL A 108 11.77 -0.89 15.20
CA VAL A 108 12.29 -1.88 14.25
C VAL A 108 13.60 -1.40 13.63
N ALA A 109 13.73 -0.09 13.39
CA ALA A 109 14.89 0.55 12.77
C ALA A 109 16.14 0.63 13.69
N GLN A 110 15.98 0.70 15.03
CA GLN A 110 17.13 0.80 15.94
C GLN A 110 17.98 -0.48 16.02
N ASP A 111 17.39 -1.66 15.80
CA ASP A 111 18.07 -2.93 16.03
C ASP A 111 18.48 -3.66 14.74
N LYS A 112 17.92 -3.28 13.58
CA LYS A 112 18.14 -3.93 12.29
C LYS A 112 17.86 -2.94 11.16
N VAL A 113 18.73 -2.91 10.14
CA VAL A 113 18.45 -2.25 8.86
C VAL A 113 17.33 -3.03 8.17
N ILE A 114 16.07 -2.75 8.52
CA ILE A 114 14.94 -3.53 8.03
C ILE A 114 14.44 -2.92 6.73
N ASN A 115 14.64 -3.68 5.65
CA ASN A 115 14.01 -3.49 4.35
C ASN A 115 12.49 -3.68 4.51
N LEU A 116 11.79 -2.61 4.93
CA LEU A 116 10.34 -2.60 5.05
C LEU A 116 9.71 -2.26 3.70
N ALA A 117 8.55 -2.86 3.44
CA ALA A 117 7.72 -2.56 2.28
C ALA A 117 6.24 -2.56 2.66
N ILE A 118 5.42 -1.91 1.84
CA ILE A 118 3.98 -1.82 1.99
C ILE A 118 3.29 -2.62 0.88
N THR A 119 2.13 -3.22 1.18
CA THR A 119 1.33 -3.89 0.14
C THR A 119 0.47 -2.88 -0.62
N GLU A 120 0.52 -2.93 -1.96
CA GLU A 120 -0.16 -1.97 -2.82
C GLU A 120 -1.45 -2.52 -3.48
N GLN A 121 -2.06 -3.53 -2.84
CA GLN A 121 -3.26 -4.18 -3.36
C GLN A 121 -4.31 -4.34 -2.26
N PRO A 122 -5.07 -3.28 -1.93
CA PRO A 122 -6.23 -3.37 -1.06
C PRO A 122 -7.24 -4.36 -1.60
N SER A 123 -7.98 -5.00 -0.71
CA SER A 123 -9.00 -5.97 -1.10
C SER A 123 -10.34 -5.27 -1.38
N GLY A 124 -11.04 -5.63 -2.45
CA GLY A 124 -12.36 -5.09 -2.77
C GLY A 124 -13.52 -5.76 -2.02
N GLU A 125 -14.72 -5.43 -2.45
CA GLU A 125 -15.97 -6.02 -1.96
C GLU A 125 -16.20 -5.73 -0.48
N TYR A 126 -16.27 -6.77 0.36
CA TYR A 126 -16.47 -6.66 1.82
C TYR A 126 -15.21 -7.04 2.62
N HIS A 127 -14.09 -7.29 1.95
CA HIS A 127 -12.85 -7.70 2.61
C HIS A 127 -12.23 -6.52 3.34
N GLU A 128 -11.53 -6.77 4.45
CA GLU A 128 -11.11 -5.69 5.35
C GLU A 128 -9.75 -5.06 5.01
N LYS A 129 -8.84 -5.82 4.38
CA LYS A 129 -7.45 -5.40 4.13
C LYS A 129 -7.39 -4.08 3.35
N ILE A 130 -6.71 -3.08 3.93
CA ILE A 130 -6.28 -1.87 3.22
C ILE A 130 -4.85 -2.12 2.73
N PHE A 131 -3.90 -2.20 3.66
CA PHE A 131 -2.50 -2.49 3.39
C PHE A 131 -1.83 -3.16 4.60
N ASN A 132 -0.71 -3.83 4.35
CA ASN A 132 0.19 -4.33 5.39
C ASN A 132 1.56 -3.69 5.20
N ILE A 133 2.27 -3.48 6.31
CA ILE A 133 3.71 -3.22 6.28
C ILE A 133 4.39 -4.52 6.67
N TYR A 134 5.39 -4.92 5.88
CA TYR A 134 6.04 -6.21 6.01
C TYR A 134 7.54 -6.08 5.79
N ASN A 135 8.29 -7.05 6.32
CA ASN A 135 9.72 -7.18 6.05
C ASN A 135 9.91 -7.81 4.65
N ASN A 136 10.56 -7.08 3.75
CA ASN A 136 10.70 -7.44 2.34
C ASN A 136 11.56 -8.69 2.10
N GLU A 137 12.53 -8.98 2.99
CA GLU A 137 13.37 -10.17 2.89
C GLU A 137 12.62 -11.45 3.29
N THR A 138 11.92 -11.40 4.43
CA THR A 138 11.23 -12.55 5.01
C THR A 138 9.79 -12.71 4.53
N ARG A 139 9.24 -11.66 3.89
CA ARG A 139 7.84 -11.56 3.47
C ARG A 139 6.84 -11.72 4.61
N LYS A 140 7.27 -11.44 5.85
CA LYS A 140 6.41 -11.50 7.04
C LYS A 140 5.83 -10.12 7.33
N ASP A 141 4.50 -10.06 7.48
CA ASP A 141 3.84 -8.85 7.95
C ASP A 141 4.37 -8.46 9.34
N LEU A 142 4.55 -7.17 9.55
CA LEU A 142 4.86 -6.58 10.84
C LEU A 142 3.56 -6.03 11.45
N ILE A 143 2.79 -5.32 10.63
CA ILE A 143 1.53 -4.69 11.01
C ILE A 143 0.57 -4.70 9.82
N ARG A 144 -0.71 -4.90 10.10
CA ARG A 144 -1.79 -4.95 9.09
C ARG A 144 -2.83 -3.90 9.40
N PHE A 145 -3.19 -3.06 8.42
CA PHE A 145 -4.18 -2.00 8.55
C PHE A 145 -5.44 -2.35 7.76
N HIS A 146 -6.55 -2.41 8.47
CA HIS A 146 -7.81 -2.95 7.99
C HIS A 146 -8.96 -1.96 8.26
N VAL A 147 -10.02 -2.08 7.46
CA VAL A 147 -11.30 -1.38 7.67
C VAL A 147 -12.47 -2.34 7.49
N ARG A 148 -13.37 -2.40 8.47
CA ARG A 148 -14.62 -3.16 8.38
C ARG A 148 -15.82 -2.22 8.30
N THR A 149 -16.86 -2.64 7.59
CA THR A 149 -18.17 -1.99 7.64
C THR A 149 -19.00 -2.62 8.76
N ASP A 150 -19.30 -1.84 9.81
CA ASP A 150 -20.10 -2.25 10.96
C ASP A 150 -21.51 -1.68 10.87
N LYS A 151 -22.54 -2.50 11.15
CA LYS A 151 -23.93 -2.05 11.29
C LYS A 151 -24.29 -1.96 12.77
N LYS A 152 -24.41 -0.74 13.28
CA LYS A 152 -24.87 -0.49 14.64
C LYS A 152 -26.40 -0.41 14.69
N PRO A 153 -27.06 -1.14 15.61
CA PRO A 153 -28.51 -1.08 15.76
C PRO A 153 -29.00 0.35 15.93
N GLN A 154 -30.08 0.71 15.24
CA GLN A 154 -30.68 2.06 15.22
C GLN A 154 -29.81 3.17 14.63
N ASP A 155 -28.48 3.07 14.65
CA ASP A 155 -27.58 4.16 14.26
C ASP A 155 -27.22 4.14 12.76
N GLY A 156 -27.05 2.96 12.18
CA GLY A 156 -26.69 2.79 10.77
C GLY A 156 -25.32 2.14 10.60
N TYR A 157 -24.64 2.50 9.51
CA TYR A 157 -23.37 1.90 9.09
C TYR A 157 -22.19 2.81 9.45
N TYR A 158 -21.10 2.18 9.86
CA TYR A 158 -19.84 2.82 10.21
C TYR A 158 -18.68 2.09 9.53
N PHE A 159 -17.62 2.81 9.22
CA PHE A 159 -16.33 2.22 8.82
C PHE A 159 -15.42 2.19 10.04
N ASN A 160 -15.11 0.99 10.53
CA ASN A 160 -14.26 0.74 11.69
C ASN A 160 -12.83 0.46 11.24
N PHE A 161 -11.93 1.40 11.49
CA PHE A 161 -10.52 1.30 11.17
C PHE A 161 -9.77 0.70 12.34
N HIS A 162 -8.93 -0.29 12.05
CA HIS A 162 -8.14 -0.97 13.06
C HIS A 162 -6.85 -1.53 12.46
N TYR A 163 -5.93 -1.91 13.34
CA TYR A 163 -4.71 -2.60 12.95
C TYR A 163 -4.46 -3.85 13.78
N HIS A 164 -3.56 -4.69 13.27
CA HIS A 164 -3.11 -5.93 13.87
C HIS A 164 -1.59 -5.98 13.94
N LEU A 165 -1.06 -6.53 15.02
CA LEU A 165 0.38 -6.59 15.28
C LEU A 165 0.91 -8.03 15.19
N ALA A 166 2.12 -8.20 14.66
CA ALA A 166 2.77 -9.50 14.59
C ALA A 166 3.05 -10.09 15.99
N GLU A 167 3.29 -9.24 17.00
CA GLU A 167 3.60 -9.61 18.39
C GLU A 167 2.48 -10.44 19.05
N ASP A 168 1.22 -10.16 18.72
CA ASP A 168 0.07 -10.92 19.20
C ASP A 168 -0.50 -11.90 18.16
N LYS A 169 0.29 -12.20 17.13
CA LYS A 169 -0.09 -13.07 16.01
C LYS A 169 -1.36 -12.58 15.29
N TYR A 170 -1.52 -11.26 15.20
CA TYR A 170 -2.65 -10.58 14.55
C TYR A 170 -4.02 -10.88 15.18
N SER A 171 -4.05 -11.25 16.46
CA SER A 171 -5.30 -11.68 17.11
C SER A 171 -6.13 -10.51 17.64
N LYS A 172 -5.48 -9.42 18.04
CA LYS A 172 -6.16 -8.23 18.56
C LYS A 172 -6.49 -7.27 17.44
N HIS A 173 -7.58 -6.52 17.63
CA HIS A 173 -8.00 -5.43 16.77
C HIS A 173 -7.75 -4.13 17.53
N TYR A 174 -6.65 -3.45 17.25
CA TYR A 174 -6.36 -2.16 17.86
C TYR A 174 -7.12 -1.08 17.12
N ALA A 175 -8.00 -0.36 17.81
CA ALA A 175 -8.88 0.61 17.19
C ALA A 175 -8.10 1.87 16.77
N LEU A 176 -8.29 2.29 15.52
CA LEU A 176 -7.84 3.58 14.99
C LEU A 176 -8.98 4.60 15.01
N GLY A 177 -10.23 4.15 14.92
CA GLY A 177 -11.41 4.99 15.00
C GLY A 177 -12.53 4.49 14.10
N GLU A 178 -13.62 5.24 14.07
CA GLU A 178 -14.78 4.91 13.27
C GLU A 178 -15.30 6.17 12.58
N ILE A 179 -15.72 6.03 11.32
CA ILE A 179 -16.39 7.09 10.55
C ILE A 179 -17.83 6.67 10.31
N TYR A 180 -18.78 7.57 10.57
CA TYR A 180 -20.19 7.31 10.25
C TYR A 180 -20.44 7.40 8.75
N TRP A 181 -21.12 6.41 8.18
CA TRP A 181 -21.54 6.45 6.78
C TRP A 181 -22.95 7.02 6.64
N SER A 182 -23.97 6.23 6.97
CA SER A 182 -25.39 6.60 6.90
C SER A 182 -26.27 5.49 7.46
N LYS A 183 -27.60 5.68 7.47
CA LYS A 183 -28.57 4.60 7.73
C LYS A 183 -28.59 3.54 6.62
N ASN A 184 -28.15 3.89 5.42
CA ASN A 184 -28.16 3.00 4.26
C ASN A 184 -26.85 2.20 4.17
N THR A 185 -26.93 1.01 3.59
CA THR A 185 -25.72 0.21 3.33
C THR A 185 -24.76 0.98 2.41
N PRO A 186 -23.47 1.08 2.74
CA PRO A 186 -22.49 1.70 1.85
C PRO A 186 -22.28 0.88 0.58
N PRO A 187 -21.70 1.51 -0.47
CA PRO A 187 -21.09 0.79 -1.56
C PRO A 187 -20.03 -0.21 -1.06
N LYS A 188 -19.60 -1.08 -1.96
CA LYS A 188 -18.51 -2.01 -1.68
C LYS A 188 -17.15 -1.29 -1.79
N TRP A 189 -16.11 -1.87 -1.22
CA TRP A 189 -14.75 -1.37 -1.41
C TRP A 189 -14.31 -1.48 -2.87
N LEU A 190 -13.42 -0.57 -3.29
CA LEU A 190 -12.96 -0.43 -4.68
C LEU A 190 -14.09 -0.15 -5.69
N SER A 191 -15.14 0.57 -5.28
CA SER A 191 -16.29 0.92 -6.16
C SER A 191 -16.43 2.39 -6.48
#